data_AF-A0A7S2M698-F1
#
_entry.id   AF-A0A7S2M698-F1
#
_cell.length_a   1.000
_cell.length_b   1.000
_cell.length_c   1.000
_cell.angle_alpha   90.00
_cell.angle_beta   90.00
_cell.angle_gamma   90.00
#
_symmetry.space_group_name_H-M   'P 1'
#
loop_
_entity.id
_entity.type
_entity.pdbx_description
1 polymer ?
#
loop_
_entity_poly.entity_id
_entity_poly.type
_entity_poly.pdbx_seq_one_letter_code
_entity_poly.pdbx_strand_id
1 'polypeptide(L)'
;PHFDVTAYATCVMALDAVASSGKQGLYTIPPTNGFHTSSAVLKKFFPLKNGDGVVHTFDILHGVDVDPRLNQPRTSLIIWFTDSSESSVGEKEDVSSSVNQPWLLRPSKDDDIGQFVLALASERTVEEDGSHLKLKSAVDPLQLYISSAAQGNVFAMTALGQMCDDGVVPDDQCDVIRDFLLALDSDNPYVPNDGLEASGRCKCEALANPLWYHAAIQGGHRVAQVSLADNLMLQYMTEDNMSVKEKESIILMATILLTQALHQGYN
;
A
#
# COMPACT_ATOMS: atom_id res chain seq x y z
N PRO A 1 -5.58 5.54 -5.28
CA PRO A 1 -4.22 5.81 -5.81
C PRO A 1 -3.44 4.49 -5.82
N HIS A 2 -2.41 4.38 -6.64
CA HIS A 2 -1.58 3.19 -6.76
C HIS A 2 -0.19 3.54 -7.29
N PHE A 3 0.71 2.55 -7.25
CA PHE A 3 2.01 2.58 -7.90
C PHE A 3 1.95 1.70 -9.15
N ASP A 4 2.60 2.13 -10.23
CA ASP A 4 2.75 1.34 -11.45
C ASP A 4 3.89 0.34 -11.29
N VAL A 5 3.60 -0.77 -10.61
CA VAL A 5 4.63 -1.74 -10.20
C VAL A 5 5.31 -2.49 -11.34
N THR A 6 4.78 -2.40 -12.56
CA THR A 6 5.33 -3.11 -13.72
C THR A 6 6.02 -2.23 -14.75
N ALA A 7 5.95 -0.91 -14.60
CA ALA A 7 6.55 0.05 -15.51
C ALA A 7 7.77 0.70 -14.85
N TYR A 8 8.84 0.91 -15.63
CA TYR A 8 9.95 1.76 -15.19
C TYR A 8 9.50 3.22 -15.10
N ALA A 9 8.77 3.65 -16.11
CA ALA A 9 8.09 4.93 -16.16
C ALA A 9 6.72 4.77 -16.80
N THR A 10 5.79 5.64 -16.40
CA THR A 10 4.46 5.74 -16.98
C THR A 10 4.26 7.13 -17.54
N CYS A 11 3.79 7.21 -18.79
CA CYS A 11 3.29 8.44 -19.37
C CYS A 11 1.76 8.42 -19.43
N VAL A 12 1.12 9.44 -18.89
CA VAL A 12 -0.32 9.66 -18.98
C VAL A 12 -0.57 10.89 -19.83
N MET A 13 -1.21 10.72 -20.98
CA MET A 13 -1.54 11.78 -21.93
C MET A 13 -3.05 12.05 -21.94
N ALA A 14 -3.43 13.31 -21.81
CA ALA A 14 -4.82 13.73 -21.93
C ALA A 14 -5.26 13.74 -23.40
N LEU A 15 -6.36 13.06 -23.72
CA LEU A 15 -6.92 12.98 -25.08
C LEU A 15 -8.16 13.84 -25.29
N ASP A 16 -8.61 14.53 -24.23
CA ASP A 16 -9.72 15.46 -24.26
C ASP A 16 -9.44 16.67 -23.34
N ALA A 17 -10.41 17.58 -23.28
CA ALA A 17 -10.29 18.80 -22.47
C ALA A 17 -10.76 18.62 -21.02
N VAL A 18 -11.30 17.46 -20.63
CA VAL A 18 -11.85 17.23 -19.28
C VAL A 18 -10.74 17.37 -18.23
N ALA A 19 -9.55 16.85 -18.55
CA ALA A 19 -8.35 16.91 -17.71
C ALA A 19 -7.79 18.33 -17.49
N SER A 20 -8.27 19.34 -18.23
CA SER A 20 -7.73 20.70 -18.16
C SER A 20 -8.31 21.55 -17.04
N SER A 21 -9.34 21.07 -16.34
CA SER A 21 -10.09 21.87 -15.36
C SER A 21 -10.37 21.13 -14.04
N GLY A 22 -10.24 21.88 -12.94
CA GLY A 22 -10.62 21.42 -11.61
C GLY A 22 -9.82 20.21 -11.12
N LYS A 23 -10.54 19.25 -10.53
CA LYS A 23 -9.99 17.99 -9.99
C LYS A 23 -10.14 16.81 -10.95
N GLN A 24 -10.50 17.04 -12.22
CA GLN A 24 -10.83 15.95 -13.15
C GLN A 24 -9.61 15.40 -13.88
N GLY A 25 -8.55 15.04 -13.16
CA GLY A 25 -7.28 14.78 -13.79
C GLY A 25 -6.39 13.83 -13.02
N LEU A 26 -5.19 13.67 -13.57
CA LEU A 26 -4.10 13.00 -12.89
C LEU A 26 -3.77 13.79 -11.62
N TYR A 27 -3.56 13.08 -10.53
CA TYR A 27 -2.99 13.63 -9.31
C TYR A 27 -1.86 12.77 -8.79
N THR A 28 -0.98 13.39 -8.02
CA THR A 28 0.02 12.69 -7.19
C THR A 28 -0.24 12.98 -5.73
N ILE A 29 0.23 12.11 -4.85
CA ILE A 29 0.28 12.37 -3.42
C ILE A 29 1.76 12.32 -3.03
N PRO A 30 2.41 13.48 -2.84
CA PRO A 30 3.81 13.49 -2.44
C PRO A 30 3.95 13.00 -1.00
N PRO A 31 5.08 12.39 -0.63
CA PRO A 31 5.37 12.09 0.76
C PRO A 31 5.35 13.36 1.61
N THR A 32 4.83 13.27 2.84
CA THR A 32 4.76 14.37 3.81
C THR A 32 5.66 14.06 4.99
N ASN A 33 6.67 14.89 5.22
CA ASN A 33 7.63 14.75 6.32
C ASN A 33 8.30 13.36 6.39
N GLY A 34 8.54 12.74 5.23
CA GLY A 34 9.12 11.38 5.15
C GLY A 34 8.13 10.24 5.35
N PHE A 35 6.85 10.54 5.61
CA PHE A 35 5.79 9.53 5.70
C PHE A 35 4.94 9.49 4.44
N HIS A 36 4.62 8.28 4.01
CA HIS A 36 3.68 8.05 2.92
C HIS A 36 2.26 8.06 3.44
N THR A 37 1.38 8.61 2.63
CA THR A 37 -0.04 8.77 2.96
C THR A 37 -0.85 8.58 1.69
N SER A 38 -2.07 8.07 1.84
CA SER A 38 -3.05 8.08 0.75
C SER A 38 -4.15 9.11 0.95
N SER A 39 -3.96 10.06 1.87
CA SER A 39 -4.96 11.05 2.23
C SER A 39 -5.38 11.89 1.03
N ALA A 40 -6.69 11.93 0.78
CA ALA A 40 -7.26 12.69 -0.34
C ALA A 40 -7.00 14.20 -0.25
N VAL A 41 -6.74 14.75 0.94
CA VAL A 41 -6.46 16.17 1.15
C VAL A 41 -5.11 16.59 0.56
N LEU A 42 -4.18 15.63 0.42
CA LEU A 42 -2.82 15.88 -0.07
C LEU A 42 -2.67 15.66 -1.59
N LYS A 43 -3.76 15.31 -2.28
CA LYS A 43 -3.78 15.17 -3.74
C LYS A 43 -3.37 16.48 -4.42
N LYS A 44 -2.30 16.42 -5.21
CA LYS A 44 -1.87 17.51 -6.11
C LYS A 44 -2.26 17.18 -7.53
N PHE A 45 -3.21 17.93 -8.07
CA PHE A 45 -3.74 17.75 -9.43
C PHE A 45 -2.86 18.43 -10.47
N PHE A 46 -2.76 17.80 -11.64
CA PHE A 46 -2.10 18.33 -12.83
C PHE A 46 -3.16 18.64 -13.88
N PRO A 47 -3.52 19.92 -14.08
CA PRO A 47 -4.36 20.29 -15.21
C PRO A 47 -3.60 20.00 -16.51
N LEU A 48 -4.17 19.17 -17.38
CA LEU A 48 -3.59 18.78 -18.66
C LEU A 48 -4.52 19.19 -19.79
N LYS A 49 -4.01 19.95 -20.76
CA LYS A 49 -4.74 20.22 -22.01
C LYS A 49 -4.69 18.98 -22.89
N ASN A 50 -5.61 18.92 -23.86
CA ASN A 50 -5.58 17.87 -24.87
C ASN A 50 -4.21 17.85 -25.58
N GLY A 51 -3.55 16.69 -25.57
CA GLY A 51 -2.20 16.48 -26.10
C GLY A 51 -1.07 16.64 -25.07
N ASP A 52 -1.34 17.23 -23.89
CA ASP A 52 -0.35 17.29 -22.82
C ASP A 52 -0.14 15.89 -22.20
N GLY A 53 1.11 15.58 -21.85
CA GLY A 53 1.49 14.33 -21.18
C GLY A 53 2.34 14.59 -19.93
N VAL A 54 2.18 13.74 -18.93
CA VAL A 54 3.02 13.71 -17.73
C VAL A 54 3.68 12.36 -17.65
N VAL A 55 4.99 12.36 -17.39
CA VAL A 55 5.78 11.14 -17.17
C VAL A 55 6.18 11.09 -15.70
N HIS A 56 6.00 9.93 -15.06
CA HIS A 56 6.49 9.65 -13.72
C HIS A 56 7.09 8.25 -13.61
N THR A 57 7.88 8.04 -12.58
CA THR A 57 8.51 6.75 -12.25
C THR A 57 7.62 5.91 -11.34
N PHE A 58 8.00 4.65 -11.12
CA PHE A 58 7.25 3.66 -10.33
C PHE A 58 7.08 4.04 -8.85
N ASP A 59 7.94 4.91 -8.33
CA ASP A 59 7.96 5.39 -6.94
C ASP A 59 6.99 6.56 -6.70
N ILE A 60 6.27 6.99 -7.73
CA ILE A 60 5.29 8.08 -7.62
C ILE A 60 3.89 7.51 -7.41
N LEU A 61 3.36 7.74 -6.20
CA LEU A 61 1.97 7.45 -5.87
C LEU A 61 1.04 8.40 -6.63
N HIS A 62 0.23 7.84 -7.51
CA HIS A 62 -0.64 8.63 -8.37
C HIS A 62 -2.05 8.04 -8.46
N GLY A 63 -2.93 8.79 -9.10
CA GLY A 63 -4.26 8.32 -9.44
C GLY A 63 -4.96 9.29 -10.37
N VAL A 64 -6.16 8.91 -10.79
CA VAL A 64 -7.05 9.76 -11.57
C VAL A 64 -8.30 10.00 -10.75
N ASP A 65 -8.79 11.23 -10.78
CA ASP A 65 -10.08 11.60 -10.20
C ASP A 65 -10.99 12.11 -11.31
N VAL A 66 -12.27 11.74 -11.25
CA VAL A 66 -13.29 12.13 -12.23
C VAL A 66 -14.53 12.50 -11.42
N ASP A 67 -15.01 13.73 -11.56
CA ASP A 67 -16.18 14.18 -10.80
C ASP A 67 -17.45 13.50 -11.36
N PRO A 68 -18.08 12.59 -10.60
CA PRO A 68 -19.25 11.87 -11.10
C PRO A 68 -20.45 12.80 -11.36
N ARG A 69 -20.50 13.99 -10.74
CA ARG A 69 -21.59 14.96 -10.94
C ARG A 69 -21.53 15.61 -12.31
N LEU A 70 -20.35 15.69 -12.92
CA LEU A 70 -20.19 16.31 -14.23
C LEU A 70 -20.64 15.36 -15.34
N ASN A 71 -20.72 14.05 -15.07
CA ASN A 71 -21.20 13.03 -16.00
C ASN A 71 -20.52 13.13 -17.38
N GLN A 72 -19.23 13.47 -17.39
CA GLN A 72 -18.42 13.60 -18.60
C GLN A 72 -17.36 12.50 -18.61
N PRO A 73 -17.26 11.72 -19.70
CA PRO A 73 -16.19 10.74 -19.83
C PRO A 73 -14.86 11.48 -19.96
N ARG A 74 -13.85 11.00 -19.22
CA ARG A 74 -12.45 11.40 -19.38
C ARG A 74 -11.69 10.31 -20.13
N THR A 75 -10.90 10.72 -21.11
CA THR A 75 -10.10 9.85 -21.98
C THR A 75 -8.62 10.17 -21.81
N SER A 76 -7.81 9.13 -21.65
CA SER A 76 -6.35 9.27 -21.60
C SER A 76 -5.68 8.09 -22.26
N LEU A 77 -4.51 8.35 -22.85
CA LEU A 77 -3.58 7.32 -23.29
C LEU A 77 -2.58 7.08 -22.16
N ILE A 78 -2.42 5.83 -21.76
CA ILE A 78 -1.41 5.39 -20.78
C ILE A 78 -0.35 4.61 -21.55
N ILE A 79 0.90 5.01 -21.42
CA ILE A 79 2.06 4.34 -22.02
C ILE A 79 2.96 3.88 -20.88
N TRP A 80 3.12 2.57 -20.74
CA TRP A 80 4.08 1.97 -19.82
C TRP A 80 5.40 1.72 -20.53
N PHE A 81 6.47 2.32 -20.03
CA PHE A 81 7.82 2.05 -20.47
C PHE A 81 8.40 0.91 -19.63
N THR A 82 8.73 -0.20 -20.29
CA THR A 82 9.38 -1.35 -19.67
C THR A 82 10.76 -1.55 -20.28
N ASP A 83 11.71 -2.09 -19.52
CA ASP A 83 13.01 -2.51 -20.05
C ASP A 83 12.91 -3.96 -20.54
N SER A 84 12.90 -4.16 -21.85
CA SER A 84 12.97 -5.50 -22.45
C SER A 84 14.44 -5.90 -22.54
N SER A 85 14.96 -6.61 -21.54
CA SER A 85 16.31 -7.18 -21.61
C SER A 85 16.34 -8.40 -22.55
N GLU A 86 16.11 -8.20 -23.86
CA GLU A 86 16.34 -9.24 -24.89
C GLU A 86 17.70 -9.09 -25.59
N SER A 87 18.57 -8.19 -25.15
CA SER A 87 19.78 -7.82 -25.90
C SER A 87 21.09 -8.07 -25.15
N SER A 88 21.40 -9.33 -24.83
CA SER A 88 22.80 -9.81 -24.83
C SER A 88 22.87 -11.34 -24.78
N VAL A 89 22.73 -11.97 -25.94
CA VAL A 89 23.26 -13.32 -26.18
C VAL A 89 24.79 -13.20 -26.11
N GLY A 90 25.37 -13.40 -24.94
CA GLY A 90 26.82 -13.30 -24.76
C GLY A 90 27.25 -13.27 -23.29
N GLU A 91 27.52 -14.47 -22.76
CA GLU A 91 28.48 -14.72 -21.68
C GLU A 91 28.31 -13.98 -20.35
N LYS A 92 27.39 -14.51 -19.52
CA LYS A 92 27.57 -14.91 -18.10
C LYS A 92 26.19 -14.93 -17.44
N GLU A 93 25.80 -16.07 -16.88
CA GLU A 93 24.55 -16.26 -16.13
C GLU A 93 24.62 -15.49 -14.80
N ASP A 94 24.47 -14.17 -14.85
CA ASP A 94 24.10 -13.38 -13.67
C ASP A 94 22.58 -13.40 -13.55
N VAL A 95 22.06 -13.74 -12.37
CA VAL A 95 20.62 -13.84 -12.06
C VAL A 95 19.84 -12.58 -12.49
N SER A 96 20.51 -11.42 -12.54
CA SER A 96 19.95 -10.13 -12.96
C SER A 96 19.65 -10.01 -14.46
N SER A 97 20.28 -10.79 -15.35
CA SER A 97 20.11 -10.67 -16.81
C SER A 97 18.79 -11.27 -17.33
N SER A 98 17.91 -11.62 -16.41
CA SER A 98 16.95 -12.69 -16.61
C SER A 98 15.58 -12.34 -16.01
N VAL A 99 15.51 -11.24 -15.24
CA VAL A 99 14.35 -10.73 -14.53
C VAL A 99 13.71 -9.61 -15.36
N ASN A 100 12.39 -9.63 -15.53
CA ASN A 100 11.66 -8.68 -16.40
C ASN A 100 11.64 -7.22 -15.89
N GLN A 101 12.13 -6.96 -14.68
CA GLN A 101 12.12 -5.64 -14.03
C GLN A 101 13.43 -5.38 -13.27
N PRO A 102 14.58 -5.33 -13.97
CA PRO A 102 15.88 -5.21 -13.32
C PRO A 102 16.04 -3.91 -12.52
N TRP A 103 15.30 -2.85 -12.87
CA TRP A 103 15.34 -1.55 -12.19
C TRP A 103 14.73 -1.57 -10.78
N LEU A 104 13.87 -2.55 -10.47
CA LEU A 104 13.32 -2.72 -9.12
C LEU A 104 14.25 -3.55 -8.23
N LEU A 105 15.26 -4.21 -8.80
CA LEU A 105 16.15 -5.05 -8.01
C LEU A 105 17.07 -4.19 -7.15
N ARG A 106 17.24 -4.61 -5.90
CA ARG A 106 18.14 -3.99 -4.90
C ARG A 106 17.72 -2.55 -4.53
N PRO A 107 16.48 -2.34 -4.05
CA PRO A 107 16.12 -1.06 -3.45
C PRO A 107 17.09 -0.76 -2.30
N SER A 108 17.34 0.53 -2.05
CA SER A 108 18.13 0.94 -0.89
C SER A 108 17.47 0.45 0.41
N LYS A 109 18.24 0.33 1.48
CA LYS A 109 17.67 0.01 2.81
C LYS A 109 16.66 1.07 3.27
N ASP A 110 16.89 2.32 2.85
CA ASP A 110 16.05 3.48 3.17
C ASP A 110 15.02 3.78 2.08
N ASP A 111 14.86 2.88 1.09
CA ASP A 111 13.89 3.00 -0.01
C ASP A 111 12.65 2.14 0.28
N ASP A 112 11.82 2.63 1.18
CA ASP A 112 10.62 1.93 1.64
C ASP A 112 9.60 1.73 0.49
N ILE A 113 9.48 2.67 -0.46
CA ILE A 113 8.61 2.54 -1.63
C ILE A 113 9.15 1.45 -2.56
N GLY A 114 10.44 1.48 -2.90
CA GLY A 114 11.04 0.47 -3.76
C GLY A 114 10.93 -0.92 -3.16
N GLN A 115 11.09 -1.06 -1.84
CA GLN A 115 10.83 -2.32 -1.12
C GLN A 115 9.38 -2.77 -1.25
N PHE A 116 8.40 -1.88 -1.03
CA PHE A 116 6.97 -2.19 -1.18
C PHE A 116 6.60 -2.57 -2.61
N VAL A 117 7.06 -1.79 -3.60
CA VAL A 117 6.78 -2.03 -5.02
C VAL A 117 7.40 -3.34 -5.49
N LEU A 118 8.63 -3.65 -5.05
CA LEU A 118 9.29 -4.92 -5.34
C LEU A 118 8.55 -6.12 -4.72
N ALA A 119 8.08 -5.99 -3.47
CA ALA A 119 7.25 -7.01 -2.83
C ALA A 119 6.00 -7.28 -3.67
N LEU A 120 5.23 -6.22 -3.98
CA LEU A 120 3.99 -6.31 -4.76
C LEU A 120 4.22 -6.86 -6.18
N ALA A 121 5.32 -6.46 -6.84
CA ALA A 121 5.69 -6.99 -8.15
C ALA A 121 6.06 -8.48 -8.08
N SER A 122 6.73 -8.93 -7.01
CA SER A 122 7.11 -10.33 -6.82
C SER A 122 5.95 -11.26 -6.48
N GLU A 123 4.84 -10.72 -5.96
CA GLU A 123 3.64 -11.50 -5.62
C GLU A 123 2.67 -11.70 -6.80
N ARG A 124 2.66 -10.78 -7.77
CA ARG A 124 1.87 -10.96 -8.99
C ARG A 124 2.32 -12.25 -9.67
N THR A 125 1.39 -13.05 -10.18
CA THR A 125 1.70 -14.40 -10.66
C THR A 125 1.72 -14.55 -12.16
N VAL A 126 1.23 -13.60 -12.96
CA VAL A 126 1.06 -13.81 -14.42
C VAL A 126 1.00 -12.48 -15.19
N GLU A 127 1.77 -12.35 -16.27
CA GLU A 127 1.34 -11.64 -17.49
C GLU A 127 0.81 -12.67 -18.50
N GLU A 128 -0.18 -12.28 -19.33
CA GLU A 128 -0.86 -13.16 -20.31
C GLU A 128 0.09 -13.80 -21.34
N ASP A 129 1.34 -13.35 -21.43
CA ASP A 129 2.36 -13.83 -22.36
C ASP A 129 3.18 -15.04 -21.85
N GLY A 130 2.97 -15.48 -20.60
CA GLY A 130 3.63 -16.65 -20.03
C GLY A 130 5.11 -16.44 -19.67
N SER A 131 5.60 -15.20 -19.62
CA SER A 131 6.92 -14.91 -19.07
C SER A 131 6.89 -15.08 -17.54
N HIS A 132 7.26 -16.27 -17.06
CA HIS A 132 7.31 -16.57 -15.62
C HIS A 132 8.26 -15.60 -14.89
N LEU A 133 7.72 -14.93 -13.88
CA LEU A 133 8.41 -13.96 -13.01
C LEU A 133 9.57 -14.60 -12.26
N LYS A 134 10.80 -14.24 -12.64
CA LYS A 134 12.01 -14.55 -11.85
C LYS A 134 12.14 -13.71 -10.57
N LEU A 135 11.25 -12.75 -10.35
CA LEU A 135 11.23 -11.93 -9.15
C LEU A 135 10.87 -12.74 -7.90
N LYS A 136 9.80 -13.54 -7.97
CA LYS A 136 9.33 -14.34 -6.82
C LYS A 136 10.40 -15.31 -6.30
N SER A 137 11.27 -15.82 -7.17
CA SER A 137 12.39 -16.68 -6.77
C SER A 137 13.65 -15.91 -6.36
N ALA A 138 13.71 -14.60 -6.62
CA ALA A 138 14.87 -13.77 -6.33
C ALA A 138 14.76 -12.98 -5.01
N VAL A 139 13.54 -12.78 -4.50
CA VAL A 139 13.28 -12.01 -3.28
C VAL A 139 12.26 -12.67 -2.38
N ASP A 140 12.26 -12.30 -1.11
CA ASP A 140 11.23 -12.66 -0.14
C ASP A 140 10.26 -11.47 0.02
N PRO A 141 9.02 -11.54 -0.50
CA PRO A 141 8.04 -10.46 -0.41
C PRO A 141 7.68 -10.11 1.04
N LEU A 142 7.64 -11.09 1.95
CA LEU A 142 7.29 -10.84 3.34
C LEU A 142 8.37 -9.98 4.01
N GLN A 143 9.65 -10.30 3.80
CA GLN A 143 10.75 -9.51 4.34
C GLN A 143 10.77 -8.08 3.78
N LEU A 144 10.41 -7.92 2.50
CA LEU A 144 10.29 -6.61 1.89
C LEU A 144 9.11 -5.81 2.49
N TYR A 145 7.95 -6.43 2.73
CA TYR A 145 6.84 -5.77 3.41
C TYR A 145 7.19 -5.39 4.84
N ILE A 146 7.83 -6.27 5.62
CA ILE A 146 8.28 -5.97 6.99
C ILE A 146 9.26 -4.79 6.98
N SER A 147 10.27 -4.81 6.11
CA SER A 147 11.28 -3.74 6.00
C SER A 147 10.67 -2.40 5.59
N SER A 148 9.72 -2.41 4.65
CA SER A 148 9.01 -1.20 4.22
C SER A 148 8.07 -0.67 5.31
N ALA A 149 7.31 -1.55 5.96
CA ALA A 149 6.40 -1.20 7.06
C ALA A 149 7.16 -0.62 8.27
N ALA A 150 8.32 -1.18 8.62
CA ALA A 150 9.16 -0.68 9.72
C ALA A 150 9.66 0.76 9.51
N GLN A 151 9.66 1.25 8.26
CA GLN A 151 10.00 2.64 7.91
C GLN A 151 8.77 3.57 7.88
N GLY A 152 7.58 3.08 8.26
CA GLY A 152 6.36 3.88 8.24
C GLY A 152 5.58 3.81 6.93
N ASN A 153 5.89 2.88 6.01
CA ASN A 153 5.14 2.74 4.78
C ASN A 153 3.73 2.18 5.04
N VAL A 154 2.73 3.03 4.88
CA VAL A 154 1.33 2.73 5.21
C VAL A 154 0.70 1.70 4.26
N PHE A 155 1.22 1.58 3.03
CA PHE A 155 0.79 0.56 2.08
C PHE A 155 1.33 -0.81 2.47
N ALA A 156 2.62 -0.88 2.84
CA ALA A 156 3.23 -2.09 3.35
C ALA A 156 2.60 -2.53 4.67
N MET A 157 2.31 -1.61 5.60
CA MET A 157 1.56 -1.92 6.82
C MET A 157 0.16 -2.47 6.53
N THR A 158 -0.53 -1.90 5.53
CA THR A 158 -1.87 -2.40 5.15
C THR A 158 -1.79 -3.83 4.60
N ALA A 159 -0.83 -4.08 3.71
CA ALA A 159 -0.59 -5.42 3.14
C ALA A 159 -0.20 -6.42 4.22
N LEU A 160 0.77 -6.06 5.07
CA LEU A 160 1.22 -6.90 6.18
C LEU A 160 0.11 -7.15 7.20
N GLY A 161 -0.75 -6.17 7.46
CA GLY A 161 -1.93 -6.34 8.32
C GLY A 161 -2.92 -7.36 7.76
N GLN A 162 -3.14 -7.35 6.43
CA GLN A 162 -3.93 -8.39 5.77
C GLN A 162 -3.27 -9.76 5.87
N MET A 163 -1.94 -9.85 5.67
CA MET A 163 -1.22 -11.11 5.80
C MET A 163 -1.30 -11.68 7.23
N CYS A 164 -1.26 -10.81 8.24
CA CYS A 164 -1.48 -11.17 9.63
C CYS A 164 -2.89 -11.72 9.83
N ASP A 165 -3.93 -11.00 9.39
CA ASP A 165 -5.34 -11.40 9.51
C ASP A 165 -5.64 -12.73 8.80
N ASP A 166 -5.02 -12.95 7.64
CA ASP A 166 -5.12 -14.20 6.88
C ASP A 166 -4.34 -15.38 7.52
N GLY A 167 -3.55 -15.12 8.57
CA GLY A 167 -2.75 -16.14 9.24
C GLY A 167 -1.58 -16.68 8.41
N VAL A 168 -1.10 -15.92 7.41
CA VAL A 168 -0.02 -16.36 6.51
C VAL A 168 1.37 -15.90 6.95
N VAL A 169 1.45 -15.01 7.94
CA VAL A 169 2.73 -14.58 8.53
C VAL A 169 3.24 -15.65 9.50
N PRO A 170 4.48 -16.15 9.32
CA PRO A 170 5.09 -17.11 10.24
C PRO A 170 5.29 -16.56 11.66
N ASP A 171 5.11 -17.43 12.67
CA ASP A 171 5.20 -17.08 14.09
C ASP A 171 6.56 -16.46 14.50
N ASP A 172 7.66 -16.82 13.82
CA ASP A 172 9.00 -16.28 14.09
C ASP A 172 9.17 -14.82 13.65
N GLN A 173 8.21 -14.28 12.89
CA GLN A 173 8.20 -12.88 12.45
C GLN A 173 7.36 -11.98 13.37
N CYS A 174 6.52 -12.55 14.25
CA CYS A 174 5.58 -11.74 15.05
C CYS A 174 6.31 -10.77 15.98
N ASP A 175 7.40 -11.21 16.62
CA ASP A 175 8.20 -10.35 17.50
C ASP A 175 8.86 -9.20 16.73
N VAL A 176 9.36 -9.46 15.52
CA VAL A 176 9.95 -8.43 14.65
C VAL A 176 8.89 -7.36 14.32
N ILE A 177 7.67 -7.81 14.00
CA ILE A 177 6.57 -6.92 13.64
C ILE A 177 6.12 -6.08 14.84
N ARG A 178 5.91 -6.73 15.99
CA ARG A 178 5.52 -6.10 17.24
C ARG A 178 6.55 -5.05 17.68
N ASP A 179 7.83 -5.38 17.62
CA ASP A 179 8.92 -4.49 18.05
C ASP A 179 8.99 -3.23 17.18
N PHE A 180 8.86 -3.34 15.85
CA PHE A 180 8.85 -2.14 15.01
C PHE A 180 7.57 -1.31 15.21
N LEU A 181 6.42 -1.94 15.46
CA LEU A 181 5.16 -1.23 15.74
C LEU A 181 5.29 -0.36 17.00
N LEU A 182 5.88 -0.91 18.07
CA LEU A 182 6.15 -0.17 19.30
C LEU A 182 7.17 0.95 19.10
N ALA A 183 8.14 0.76 18.21
CA ALA A 183 9.11 1.80 17.87
C ALA A 183 8.48 2.96 17.07
N LEU A 184 7.51 2.66 16.20
CA LEU A 184 6.80 3.65 15.40
C LEU A 184 5.70 4.37 16.18
N ASP A 185 5.00 3.66 17.06
CA ASP A 185 3.89 4.18 17.84
C ASP A 185 3.78 3.44 19.18
N SER A 186 4.46 3.97 20.20
CA SER A 186 4.46 3.40 21.55
C SER A 186 3.11 3.49 22.26
N ASP A 187 2.20 4.33 21.74
CA ASP A 187 0.87 4.57 22.31
C ASP A 187 -0.23 3.79 21.56
N ASN A 188 0.14 2.95 20.58
CA ASN A 188 -0.81 2.15 19.80
C ASN A 188 -1.59 1.18 20.72
N PRO A 189 -2.90 1.40 20.91
CA PRO A 189 -3.68 0.66 21.90
C PRO A 189 -3.98 -0.78 21.49
N TYR A 190 -3.66 -1.16 20.24
CA TYR A 190 -3.93 -2.48 19.68
C TYR A 190 -2.70 -3.38 19.69
N VAL A 191 -1.52 -2.89 20.08
CA VAL A 191 -0.33 -3.75 20.20
C VAL A 191 -0.51 -4.68 21.41
N PRO A 192 -0.42 -6.01 21.24
CA PRO A 192 -0.54 -6.95 22.36
C PRO A 192 0.54 -6.70 23.41
N ASN A 193 0.15 -6.63 24.69
CA ASN A 193 1.09 -6.53 25.80
C ASN A 193 1.62 -7.92 26.20
N ASP A 194 2.94 -8.07 26.30
CA ASP A 194 3.64 -9.31 26.70
C ASP A 194 3.22 -9.85 28.10
N GLY A 195 2.46 -9.09 28.89
CA GLY A 195 2.09 -9.40 30.27
C GLY A 195 0.85 -10.28 30.48
N LEU A 196 0.10 -10.63 29.44
CA LEU A 196 -1.14 -11.42 29.55
C LEU A 196 -1.07 -12.83 28.96
N GLU A 197 -0.01 -13.17 28.22
CA GLU A 197 0.21 -14.52 27.70
C GLU A 197 1.32 -15.21 28.50
N ALA A 198 0.95 -15.81 29.64
CA ALA A 198 1.81 -16.72 30.40
C ALA A 198 2.16 -18.03 29.64
N SER A 199 1.94 -18.09 28.32
CA SER A 199 2.18 -19.27 27.49
C SER A 199 2.50 -18.91 26.04
N GLY A 200 3.62 -18.24 25.80
CA GLY A 200 4.44 -18.41 24.58
C GLY A 200 3.86 -17.92 23.25
N ARG A 201 4.53 -16.92 22.68
CA ARG A 201 4.39 -16.36 21.31
C ARG A 201 3.05 -15.68 21.02
N CYS A 202 3.13 -14.38 20.76
CA CYS A 202 2.05 -13.62 20.14
C CYS A 202 1.72 -14.25 18.77
N LYS A 203 0.46 -14.61 18.55
CA LYS A 203 -0.02 -15.01 17.23
C LYS A 203 -0.01 -13.79 16.31
N CYS A 204 0.60 -13.91 15.13
CA CYS A 204 0.69 -12.81 14.18
C CYS A 204 -0.68 -12.28 13.75
N GLU A 205 -1.74 -13.07 13.82
CA GLU A 205 -3.15 -12.65 13.62
C GLU A 205 -3.52 -11.44 14.49
N ALA A 206 -3.05 -11.40 15.74
CA ALA A 206 -3.31 -10.29 16.66
C ALA A 206 -2.62 -8.99 16.25
N LEU A 207 -1.65 -9.03 15.31
CA LEU A 207 -0.92 -7.87 14.82
C LEU A 207 -1.62 -7.16 13.64
N ALA A 208 -2.73 -7.70 13.12
CA ALA A 208 -3.48 -7.06 12.04
C ALA A 208 -4.02 -5.67 12.44
N ASN A 209 -4.71 -5.59 13.59
CA ASN A 209 -5.27 -4.34 14.10
C ASN A 209 -4.23 -3.25 14.38
N PRO A 210 -3.09 -3.49 15.06
CA PRO A 210 -2.09 -2.45 15.27
C PRO A 210 -1.43 -1.97 13.96
N LEU A 211 -1.23 -2.84 12.97
CA LEU A 211 -0.74 -2.46 11.64
C LEU A 211 -1.74 -1.56 10.91
N TRP A 212 -3.01 -1.95 10.87
CA TRP A 212 -4.05 -1.15 10.25
C TRP A 212 -4.31 0.14 11.01
N TYR A 213 -4.18 0.17 12.34
CA TYR A 213 -4.32 1.38 13.13
C TYR A 213 -3.33 2.46 12.72
N HIS A 214 -2.04 2.11 12.64
CA HIS A 214 -1.03 3.07 12.23
C HIS A 214 -1.29 3.55 10.78
N ALA A 215 -1.55 2.63 9.85
CA ALA A 215 -1.85 2.97 8.46
C ALA A 215 -3.13 3.81 8.30
N ALA A 216 -4.15 3.56 9.12
CA ALA A 216 -5.44 4.25 9.06
C ALA A 216 -5.39 5.66 9.66
N ILE A 217 -4.76 5.81 10.83
CA ILE A 217 -4.74 7.06 11.60
C ILE A 217 -3.63 7.99 11.12
N GLN A 218 -2.38 7.50 11.04
CA GLN A 218 -1.24 8.33 10.61
C GLN A 218 -1.20 8.44 9.09
N GLY A 219 -1.41 7.32 8.40
CA GLY A 219 -1.35 7.27 6.94
C GLY A 219 -2.59 7.79 6.22
N GLY A 220 -3.73 7.85 6.90
CA GLY A 220 -5.01 8.05 6.23
C GLY A 220 -5.24 7.01 5.15
N HIS A 221 -4.84 5.75 5.34
CA HIS A 221 -4.99 4.73 4.32
C HIS A 221 -6.42 4.19 4.27
N ARG A 222 -7.14 4.43 3.17
CA ARG A 222 -8.57 4.09 3.07
C ARG A 222 -8.84 2.61 3.33
N VAL A 223 -8.02 1.71 2.76
CA VAL A 223 -8.22 0.27 2.93
C VAL A 223 -7.99 -0.12 4.38
N ALA A 224 -6.93 0.39 5.02
CA ALA A 224 -6.67 0.13 6.44
C ALA A 224 -7.79 0.67 7.34
N GLN A 225 -8.36 1.84 7.03
CA GLN A 225 -9.51 2.38 7.76
C GLN A 225 -10.72 1.44 7.71
N VAL A 226 -11.02 0.89 6.52
CA VAL A 226 -12.11 -0.08 6.35
C VAL A 226 -11.78 -1.40 7.06
N SER A 227 -10.60 -1.97 6.83
CA SER A 227 -10.18 -3.24 7.44
C SER A 227 -10.20 -3.19 8.96
N LEU A 228 -9.65 -2.13 9.56
CA LEU A 228 -9.70 -1.94 11.00
C LEU A 228 -11.13 -1.77 11.51
N ALA A 229 -11.97 -0.98 10.83
CA ALA A 229 -13.36 -0.81 11.23
C ALA A 229 -14.14 -2.13 11.17
N ASP A 230 -13.95 -2.92 10.12
CA ASP A 230 -14.61 -4.21 9.95
C ASP A 230 -14.17 -5.21 11.03
N ASN A 231 -12.87 -5.28 11.33
CA ASN A 231 -12.35 -6.16 12.39
C ASN A 231 -12.85 -5.74 13.78
N LEU A 232 -12.87 -4.43 14.07
CA LEU A 232 -13.46 -3.88 15.30
C LEU A 232 -14.96 -4.21 15.43
N MET A 233 -15.72 -4.08 14.34
CA MET A 233 -17.14 -4.44 14.34
C MET A 233 -17.35 -5.95 14.51
N LEU A 234 -16.47 -6.79 13.95
CA LEU A 234 -16.50 -8.23 14.19
C LEU A 234 -16.29 -8.53 15.67
N GLN A 235 -15.26 -7.96 16.30
CA GLN A 235 -15.00 -8.09 17.75
C GLN A 235 -16.21 -7.67 18.57
N TYR A 236 -16.84 -6.54 18.25
CA TYR A 236 -18.07 -6.09 18.91
C TYR A 236 -19.21 -7.12 18.84
N MET A 237 -19.35 -7.82 17.71
CA MET A 237 -20.40 -8.82 17.49
C MET A 237 -20.10 -10.17 18.13
N THR A 238 -18.82 -10.54 18.27
CA THR A 238 -18.41 -11.89 18.68
C THR A 238 -17.91 -11.99 20.12
N GLU A 239 -17.48 -10.88 20.74
CA GLU A 239 -16.95 -10.89 22.10
C GLU A 239 -18.04 -10.63 23.15
N ASP A 240 -18.36 -11.68 23.91
CA ASP A 240 -19.39 -11.63 24.95
C ASP A 240 -18.93 -10.94 26.25
N ASN A 241 -17.62 -10.88 26.50
CA ASN A 241 -17.04 -10.43 27.79
C ASN A 241 -16.61 -8.95 27.81
N MET A 242 -17.12 -8.14 26.89
CA MET A 242 -16.74 -6.75 26.75
C MET A 242 -17.64 -5.83 27.59
N SER A 243 -17.05 -4.88 28.32
CA SER A 243 -17.79 -3.88 29.08
C SER A 243 -18.56 -2.92 28.17
N VAL A 244 -19.60 -2.28 28.72
CA VAL A 244 -20.41 -1.29 27.97
C VAL A 244 -19.52 -0.17 27.39
N LYS A 245 -18.53 0.29 28.15
CA LYS A 245 -17.62 1.36 27.72
C LYS A 245 -16.70 0.94 26.57
N GLU A 246 -16.20 -0.29 26.59
CA GLU A 246 -15.38 -0.85 25.51
C GLU A 246 -16.22 -1.00 24.24
N LYS A 247 -17.46 -1.53 24.37
CA LYS A 247 -18.43 -1.63 23.26
C LYS A 247 -18.72 -0.28 22.62
N GLU A 248 -18.97 0.76 23.43
CA GLU A 248 -19.17 2.13 22.95
C GLU A 248 -17.92 2.68 22.22
N SER A 249 -16.73 2.42 22.76
CA SER A 249 -15.46 2.89 22.18
C SER A 249 -15.20 2.24 20.82
N ILE A 250 -15.46 0.94 20.69
CA ILE A 250 -15.31 0.19 19.44
C ILE A 250 -16.25 0.73 18.36
N ILE A 251 -17.55 0.87 18.67
CA ILE A 251 -18.52 1.41 17.70
C ILE A 251 -18.12 2.82 17.25
N LEU A 252 -17.70 3.67 18.20
CA LEU A 252 -17.29 5.03 17.88
C LEU A 252 -16.08 5.04 16.95
N MET A 253 -15.05 4.24 17.26
CA MET A 253 -13.84 4.14 16.44
C MET A 253 -14.17 3.63 15.03
N ALA A 254 -14.91 2.52 14.91
CA ALA A 254 -15.31 1.97 13.62
C ALA A 254 -16.12 2.98 12.79
N THR A 255 -17.05 3.70 13.42
CA THR A 255 -17.84 4.75 12.75
C THR A 255 -16.97 5.88 12.22
N ILE A 256 -15.99 6.34 13.02
CA ILE A 256 -15.04 7.39 12.60
C ILE A 256 -14.22 6.92 11.41
N LEU A 257 -13.66 5.71 11.47
CA LEU A 257 -12.83 5.13 10.41
C LEU A 257 -13.60 4.98 9.10
N LEU A 258 -14.83 4.43 9.15
CA LEU A 258 -15.70 4.31 7.97
C LEU A 258 -16.05 5.69 7.41
N THR A 259 -16.34 6.66 8.28
CA THR A 259 -16.62 8.03 7.86
C THR A 259 -15.40 8.65 7.17
N GLN A 260 -14.20 8.50 7.72
CA GLN A 260 -12.96 8.96 7.09
C GLN A 260 -12.75 8.30 5.73
N ALA A 261 -12.91 6.97 5.65
CA ALA A 261 -12.76 6.20 4.42
C ALA A 261 -13.74 6.63 3.31
N LEU A 262 -14.97 6.99 3.67
CA LEU A 262 -15.97 7.53 2.75
C LEU A 262 -15.53 8.88 2.15
N HIS A 263 -14.97 9.77 2.97
CA HIS A 263 -14.50 11.10 2.54
C HIS A 263 -13.23 11.05 1.68
N GLN A 264 -12.52 9.91 1.60
CA GLN A 264 -11.35 9.78 0.72
C GLN A 264 -11.70 9.57 -0.76
N GLY A 265 -12.94 9.17 -1.06
CA GLY A 265 -13.40 8.82 -2.40
C GLY A 265 -14.38 9.79 -3.03
N TYR A 266 -15.03 10.67 -2.26
CA TYR A 266 -16.11 11.52 -2.76
C TYR A 266 -16.17 12.87 -2.03
N ASN A 267 -16.17 13.95 -2.82
CA ASN A 267 -16.66 15.29 -2.47
C ASN A 267 -17.46 15.85 -3.65
#